data_AF-A0A1Z1WN20-F1
#
_entry.id   AF-A0A1Z1WN20-F1
#
_cell.length_a   1.000
_cell.length_b   1.000
_cell.length_c   1.000
_cell.angle_alpha   90.00
_cell.angle_beta   90.00
_cell.angle_gamma   90.00
#
_symmetry.space_group_name_H-M   'P 1'
#
loop_
_entity.id
_entity.type
_entity.pdbx_description
1 polymer ?
#
loop_
_entity_poly.entity_id
_entity_poly.type
_entity_poly.pdbx_seq_one_letter_code
_entity_poly.pdbx_strand_id
1 'polypeptide(L)' 'MELLSPLFDARAEYLDAAFETIALTWGDTDTYLERGLGVSPQTRERLRERLLD' A
#
# COMPACT_ATOMS: atom_id res chain seq x y z
N MET A 1 17.99 0.63 24.60
CA MET A 1 17.65 0.31 23.20
C MET A 1 16.25 -0.27 23.06
N GLU A 2 15.76 -1.11 23.98
CA GLU A 2 14.41 -1.72 23.85
C GLU A 2 13.24 -0.71 23.79
N LEU A 3 13.33 0.44 24.46
CA LEU A 3 12.28 1.48 24.45
C LEU A 3 12.04 2.12 23.07
N LEU A 4 12.98 2.00 22.13
CA LEU A 4 12.84 2.55 20.78
C LEU A 4 12.56 1.46 19.73
N SER A 5 12.64 0.17 20.07
CA SER A 5 12.37 -0.93 19.13
C SER A 5 11.03 -0.79 18.38
N PRO A 6 9.91 -0.38 19.01
CA PRO A 6 8.65 -0.20 18.29
C PRO A 6 8.66 0.87 17.19
N LEU A 7 9.61 1.81 17.21
CA LEU A 7 9.79 2.82 16.16
C LEU A 7 10.62 2.31 14.98
N PHE A 8 11.38 1.23 15.18
CA PHE A 8 12.30 0.68 14.19
C PHE A 8 11.87 -0.69 13.65
N ASP A 9 10.92 -1.35 14.33
CA ASP A 9 10.39 -2.65 13.91
C ASP A 9 9.20 -2.48 12.95
N ALA A 10 9.18 -3.33 11.92
CA ALA A 10 8.01 -3.51 11.08
C ALA A 10 6.96 -4.30 11.86
N ARG A 11 5.77 -3.72 12.01
CA ARG A 11 4.63 -4.32 12.70
C ARG A 11 3.45 -4.39 11.74
N ALA A 12 2.75 -5.51 11.74
CA ALA A 12 1.61 -5.73 10.86
C ALA A 12 0.54 -4.64 11.06
N GLU A 13 0.35 -4.22 12.30
CA GLU A 13 -0.64 -3.21 12.71
C GLU A 13 -0.39 -1.85 12.05
N TYR A 14 0.86 -1.50 11.73
CA TYR A 14 1.17 -0.26 11.01
C TYR A 14 0.73 -0.33 9.56
N LEU A 15 0.87 -1.50 8.93
CA LEU A 15 0.44 -1.73 7.56
C LEU A 15 -1.10 -1.82 7.48
N ASP A 16 -1.72 -2.47 8.45
CA ASP A 16 -3.18 -2.58 8.55
C ASP A 16 -3.84 -1.20 8.67
N ALA A 17 -3.29 -0.32 9.52
CA ALA A 17 -3.78 1.06 9.64
C ALA A 17 -3.65 1.86 8.33
N ALA A 18 -2.59 1.60 7.54
CA ALA A 18 -2.44 2.21 6.23
C ALA A 18 -3.49 1.71 5.23
N PHE A 19 -3.78 0.41 5.20
CA PHE A 19 -4.85 -0.16 4.37
C PHE A 19 -6.23 0.32 4.78
N GLU A 20 -6.50 0.46 6.08
CA GLU A 20 -7.75 1.05 6.59
C GLU A 20 -7.92 2.49 6.08
N THR A 21 -6.84 3.29 6.13
CA THR A 21 -6.85 4.67 5.62
C THR A 21 -7.13 4.71 4.11
N ILE A 22 -6.57 3.77 3.35
CA ILE A 22 -6.85 3.64 1.90
C ILE A 22 -8.33 3.36 1.68
N ALA A 23 -8.91 2.38 2.38
CA ALA A 23 -10.33 2.03 2.24
C ALA A 23 -11.25 3.19 2.65
N LEU A 24 -10.95 3.89 3.75
CA LEU A 24 -11.75 5.04 4.22
C LEU A 24 -11.71 6.23 3.25
N THR A 25 -10.55 6.51 2.65
CA THR A 25 -10.35 7.71 1.82
C THR A 25 -10.70 7.48 0.35
N TRP A 26 -10.41 6.28 -0.16
CA TRP A 26 -10.49 5.96 -1.59
C TRP A 26 -11.48 4.86 -1.92
N GLY A 27 -12.03 4.16 -0.92
CA GLY A 27 -12.94 3.02 -1.09
C GLY A 27 -12.20 1.70 -1.32
N ASP A 28 -11.26 1.67 -2.25
CA ASP A 28 -10.45 0.50 -2.57
C ASP A 28 -9.03 0.84 -3.01
N THR A 29 -8.18 -0.18 -3.03
CA THR A 29 -6.77 -0.07 -3.41
C THR A 29 -6.60 0.31 -4.87
N ASP A 30 -7.52 -0.11 -5.75
CA ASP A 30 -7.43 0.13 -7.19
C ASP A 30 -7.62 1.62 -7.50
N THR A 31 -8.61 2.24 -6.87
CA THR A 31 -8.90 3.67 -6.91
C THR A 31 -7.77 4.48 -6.29
N TYR A 32 -7.18 4.01 -5.19
CA TYR A 32 -6.00 4.65 -4.60
C TYR A 32 -4.79 4.61 -5.54
N LEU A 33 -4.51 3.46 -6.16
CA LEU A 33 -3.41 3.33 -7.13
C LEU A 33 -3.63 4.29 -8.31
N GLU A 34 -4.83 4.33 -8.88
CA GLU A 34 -5.12 5.16 -10.05
C GLU A 34 -5.16 6.65 -9.71
N ARG A 35 -5.96 7.04 -8.72
CA ARG A 35 -6.26 8.46 -8.43
C ARG A 35 -5.34 9.08 -7.39
N GLY A 36 -4.91 8.30 -6.39
CA GLY A 36 -4.01 8.76 -5.33
C GLY A 36 -2.55 8.74 -5.75
N LEU A 37 -2.12 7.68 -6.45
CA LEU A 37 -0.72 7.48 -6.86
C LEU A 37 -0.46 7.71 -8.35
N GLY A 38 -1.50 7.94 -9.16
CA GLY A 38 -1.35 8.18 -10.60
C GLY A 38 -0.91 6.94 -11.39
N VAL A 39 -1.06 5.74 -10.83
CA VAL A 39 -0.71 4.48 -11.46
C VAL A 39 -1.87 4.02 -12.32
N SER A 40 -1.76 4.25 -13.63
CA SER A 40 -2.81 3.83 -14.55
C SER A 40 -2.98 2.30 -14.57
N PRO A 41 -4.18 1.78 -14.93
CA PRO A 41 -4.41 0.35 -15.06
C PRO A 41 -3.41 -0.36 -15.99
N GLN A 42 -3.00 0.30 -17.08
CA GLN A 42 -2.00 -0.24 -18.02
C GLN A 42 -0.62 -0.34 -17.40
N THR A 43 -0.24 0.61 -16.55
CA THR A 43 1.02 0.54 -15.81
C THR A 43 1.00 -0.61 -14.81
N ARG A 44 -0.12 -0.80 -14.10
CA ARG A 44 -0.29 -1.92 -13.16
C ARG A 44 -0.23 -3.27 -13.85
N GLU A 45 -0.83 -3.43 -15.03
CA GLU A 45 -0.75 -4.67 -15.79
C GLU A 45 0.69 -5.01 -16.18
N ARG A 46 1.42 -4.03 -16.72
CA ARG A 46 2.84 -4.20 -17.08
C ARG A 46 3.74 -4.53 -15.89
N LEU A 47 3.39 -4.08 -14.70
CA LEU A 47 4.09 -4.45 -13.47
C LEU A 47 3.79 -5.91 -13.09
N ARG A 48 2.54 -6.36 -13.24
CA ARG A 48 2.14 -7.74 -12.97
C ARG A 48 2.90 -8.72 -13.87
N GLU A 49 2.90 -8.47 -15.17
CA GLU A 49 3.60 -9.28 -16.19
C GLU A 49 5.12 -9.41 -15.92
N ARG A 50 5.71 -8.47 -15.16
CA ARG A 50 7.16 -8.44 -14.90
C ARG A 50 7.57 -8.99 -13.55
N LEU A 51 6.64 -9.05 -12.60
CA LEU A 51 6.92 -9.37 -11.21
C LEU A 51 6.29 -10.69 -10.77
N LEU A 52 5.22 -11.14 -11.45
CA LEU A 52 4.48 -12.34 -11.09
C LEU A 52 4.52 -13.44 -12.15
N ASP A 53 4.66 -13.08 -13.44
CA ASP A 53 4.77 -14.01 -14.57
C ASP A 53 6.25 -14.30 -14.93
#